data_AF-A0A9E7C2M5-F1
#
_entry.id   AF-A0A9E7C2M5-F1
#
_cell.length_a   1.000
_cell.length_b   1.000
_cell.length_c   1.000
_cell.angle_alpha   90.00
_cell.angle_beta   90.00
_cell.angle_gamma   90.00
#
_symmetry.space_group_name_H-M   'P 1'
#
loop_
_entity.id
_entity.type
_entity.pdbx_description
1 polymer ?
#
loop_
_entity_poly.entity_id
_entity_poly.type
_entity_poly.pdbx_seq_one_letter_code
_entity_poly.pdbx_strand_id
1 'polypeptide(L)'
;MRSATTWPVRSVLAGAAGTAAMTLAYGLERRLRPLVQGALDYDDGLVPGQIVAAIMHLRHVTNRTDRELGLALRWGYGSAFGLWHGVLVRRVGEPRASAAFGATLMTATLTLFPLLGRTPPPWRWPAAMLATSFGTHAVYVAAVAAADRLQAAATSVDQR
;
A
#
# COMPACT_ATOMS: atom_id res chain seq x y z
N MET A 1 -10.27 -27.68 -16.26
CA MET A 1 -9.93 -26.36 -16.85
C MET A 1 -9.29 -25.51 -15.77
N ARG A 2 -7.96 -25.37 -15.75
CA ARG A 2 -7.28 -24.42 -14.85
C ARG A 2 -7.28 -23.07 -15.54
N SER A 3 -8.10 -22.15 -15.06
CA SER A 3 -8.15 -20.79 -15.58
C SER A 3 -6.84 -20.10 -15.24
N ALA A 4 -6.01 -19.80 -16.24
CA ALA A 4 -4.87 -18.92 -16.08
C ALA A 4 -5.38 -17.60 -15.48
N THR A 5 -4.99 -17.30 -14.25
CA THR A 5 -5.38 -16.07 -13.55
C THR A 5 -5.03 -14.88 -14.45
N THR A 6 -6.04 -14.13 -14.88
CA THR A 6 -5.82 -12.99 -15.78
C THR A 6 -4.93 -11.95 -15.08
N TRP A 7 -4.15 -11.20 -15.86
CA TRP A 7 -3.22 -10.22 -15.30
C TRP A 7 -3.87 -9.24 -14.30
N PRO A 8 -5.14 -8.76 -14.47
CA PRO A 8 -5.75 -7.88 -13.49
C PRO A 8 -5.98 -8.56 -12.14
N VAL A 9 -6.43 -9.83 -12.15
CA VAL A 9 -6.67 -10.59 -10.91
C VAL A 9 -5.35 -10.83 -10.19
N ARG A 10 -4.30 -11.22 -10.92
CA ARG A 10 -2.95 -11.39 -10.37
C ARG A 10 -2.43 -10.11 -9.71
N SER A 11 -2.63 -8.97 -10.37
CA SER A 11 -2.24 -7.66 -9.88
C SER A 11 -3.02 -7.24 -8.62
N VAL A 12 -4.33 -7.50 -8.56
CA VAL A 12 -5.14 -7.26 -7.36
C VAL A 12 -4.65 -8.12 -6.18
N LEU A 13 -4.38 -9.40 -6.42
CA LEU A 13 -3.82 -10.30 -5.39
C LEU A 13 -2.43 -9.86 -4.94
N ALA A 14 -1.60 -9.35 -5.85
CA ALA A 14 -0.30 -8.79 -5.51
C ALA A 14 -0.44 -7.54 -4.63
N GLY A 15 -1.38 -6.64 -4.92
CA GLY A 15 -1.71 -5.49 -4.05
C GLY A 15 -2.19 -5.91 -2.66
N ALA A 16 -3.04 -6.94 -2.58
CA ALA A 16 -3.47 -7.52 -1.31
C ALA A 16 -2.29 -8.11 -0.52
N ALA A 17 -1.38 -8.82 -1.19
CA ALA A 17 -0.15 -9.35 -0.58
C ALA A 17 0.76 -8.22 -0.05
N GLY A 18 0.90 -7.13 -0.81
CA GLY A 18 1.59 -5.92 -0.35
C GLY A 18 0.97 -5.34 0.93
N THR A 19 -0.35 -5.24 0.96
CA THR A 19 -1.10 -4.71 2.11
C THR A 19 -0.90 -5.58 3.36
N ALA A 20 -0.93 -6.91 3.17
CA ALA A 20 -0.64 -7.87 4.23
C ALA A 20 0.78 -7.71 4.77
N ALA A 21 1.78 -7.64 3.88
CA ALA A 21 3.18 -7.48 4.25
C ALA A 21 3.44 -6.18 5.03
N MET A 22 2.88 -5.07 4.57
CA MET A 22 2.94 -3.77 5.25
C MET A 22 2.28 -3.82 6.63
N THR A 23 1.12 -4.46 6.75
CA THR A 23 0.41 -4.64 8.03
C THR A 23 1.25 -5.46 9.02
N LEU A 24 1.91 -6.53 8.54
CA LEU A 24 2.83 -7.32 9.35
C LEU A 24 4.07 -6.53 9.76
N ALA A 25 4.60 -5.69 8.87
CA ALA A 25 5.73 -4.81 9.18
C ALA A 25 5.40 -3.85 10.32
N TYR A 26 4.22 -3.21 10.30
CA TYR A 26 3.77 -2.41 11.44
C TYR A 26 3.61 -3.22 12.72
N GLY A 27 3.09 -4.45 12.62
CA GLY A 27 2.97 -5.36 13.75
C GLY A 27 4.33 -5.70 14.38
N LEU A 28 5.34 -5.95 13.54
CA LEU A 28 6.71 -6.20 13.97
C LEU A 28 7.33 -4.95 14.60
N GLU A 29 7.17 -3.79 13.97
CA GLU A 29 7.74 -2.55 14.48
C GLU A 29 7.15 -2.15 15.84
N ARG A 30 5.84 -2.35 16.05
CA ARG A 30 5.21 -2.18 17.37
C ARG A 30 5.80 -3.09 18.44
N ARG A 31 6.19 -4.33 18.08
CA ARG A 31 6.84 -5.26 19.01
C ARG A 31 8.27 -4.83 19.33
N LEU A 32 8.99 -4.30 18.35
CA LEU A 32 10.37 -3.83 18.51
C LEU A 32 10.47 -2.47 19.21
N ARG A 33 9.42 -1.63 19.11
CA ARG A 33 9.39 -0.27 19.65
C ARG A 33 8.17 -0.08 20.58
N PRO A 34 8.05 -0.84 21.68
CA PRO A 34 6.86 -0.84 22.54
C PRO A 34 6.59 0.50 23.25
N LEU A 35 7.62 1.37 23.35
CA LEU A 35 7.52 2.68 23.99
C LEU A 35 6.94 3.78 23.07
N VAL A 36 6.79 3.51 21.77
CA VAL A 36 6.20 4.47 20.83
C VAL A 36 4.68 4.48 21.02
N GLN A 37 4.17 5.53 21.66
CA GLN A 37 2.72 5.74 21.81
C GLN A 37 2.21 6.57 20.63
N GLY A 38 1.40 5.96 19.78
CA GLY A 38 0.78 6.63 18.62
C GLY A 38 0.91 5.84 17.32
N ALA A 39 0.55 6.48 16.21
CA ALA A 39 0.71 5.91 14.88
C ALA A 39 2.20 5.92 14.47
N LEU A 40 2.68 4.81 13.90
CA LEU A 40 4.08 4.69 13.47
C LEU A 40 4.39 5.59 12.26
N ASP A 41 3.40 5.74 11.39
CA ASP A 41 3.30 6.77 10.38
C ASP A 41 1.83 7.14 10.16
N TYR A 42 1.55 8.02 9.19
CA TYR A 42 0.16 8.40 8.90
C TYR A 42 -0.64 7.28 8.20
N ASP A 43 0.02 6.34 7.52
CA ASP A 43 -0.62 5.17 6.88
C ASP A 43 -1.15 4.15 7.88
N ASP A 44 -0.47 4.03 9.02
CA ASP A 44 -0.85 3.24 10.17
C ASP A 44 -2.08 3.81 10.91
N GLY A 45 -2.52 5.02 10.54
CA GLY A 45 -3.70 5.70 11.07
C GLY A 45 -4.94 5.64 10.17
N LEU A 46 -5.84 6.59 10.39
CA LEU A 46 -7.07 6.77 9.60
C LEU A 46 -6.88 7.66 8.36
N VAL A 47 -5.71 8.30 8.24
CA VAL A 47 -5.42 9.29 7.19
C VAL A 47 -5.70 8.74 5.78
N PRO A 48 -5.28 7.52 5.40
CA PRO A 48 -5.58 7.01 4.07
C PRO A 48 -7.09 6.84 3.83
N GLY A 49 -7.84 6.41 4.83
CA GLY A 49 -9.29 6.28 4.75
C GLY A 49 -9.98 7.64 4.57
N GLN A 50 -9.49 8.68 5.24
CA GLN A 50 -9.98 10.06 5.08
C GLN A 50 -9.72 10.60 3.67
N ILE A 51 -8.55 10.30 3.09
CA ILE A 51 -8.22 10.67 1.71
C ILE A 51 -9.18 9.99 0.74
N VAL A 52 -9.40 8.68 0.87
CA VAL A 52 -10.34 7.96 0.01
C VAL A 52 -11.76 8.52 0.16
N ALA A 53 -12.21 8.77 1.39
CA ALA A 53 -13.51 9.37 1.63
C ALA A 53 -13.65 10.77 1.00
N ALA A 54 -12.59 11.59 1.08
CA ALA A 54 -12.55 12.91 0.46
C ALA A 54 -12.62 12.84 -1.07
N ILE A 55 -11.87 11.92 -1.69
CA ILE A 55 -11.90 11.69 -3.15
C ILE A 55 -13.28 11.19 -3.61
N MET A 56 -13.89 10.30 -2.85
CA MET A 56 -15.19 9.70 -3.17
C MET A 56 -16.38 10.58 -2.75
N HIS A 57 -16.14 11.78 -2.21
CA HIS A 57 -17.15 12.67 -1.66
C HIS A 57 -18.09 12.01 -0.63
N LEU A 58 -17.55 11.05 0.14
CA LEU A 58 -18.30 10.36 1.19
C LEU A 58 -18.34 11.22 2.47
N ARG A 59 -19.45 11.15 3.22
CA ARG A 59 -19.54 11.84 4.53
C ARG A 59 -18.47 11.28 5.49
N HIS A 60 -17.82 12.19 6.21
CA HIS A 60 -16.68 11.99 7.13
C HIS A 60 -16.65 10.62 7.82
N VAL A 61 -15.51 9.94 7.69
CA VAL A 61 -15.16 8.73 8.46
C VAL A 61 -14.67 9.19 9.83
N THR A 62 -15.46 8.99 10.90
CA THR A 62 -15.07 9.37 12.29
C THR A 62 -15.60 8.40 13.36
N ASN A 63 -14.70 8.03 14.29
CA ASN A 63 -14.79 7.18 15.49
C ASN A 63 -14.86 5.65 15.29
N ARG A 64 -14.45 4.90 16.33
CA ARG A 64 -14.38 3.42 16.57
C ARG A 64 -14.82 2.41 15.48
N THR A 65 -15.95 2.60 14.80
CA THR A 65 -16.31 1.93 13.52
C THR A 65 -15.20 2.11 12.44
N ASP A 66 -14.40 3.16 12.60
CA ASP A 66 -13.25 3.57 11.80
C ASP A 66 -12.09 2.58 11.73
N ARG A 67 -11.89 1.68 12.70
CA ARG A 67 -10.78 0.71 12.61
C ARG A 67 -11.06 -0.36 11.56
N GLU A 68 -12.27 -0.92 11.58
CA GLU A 68 -12.70 -1.91 10.59
C GLU A 68 -12.86 -1.26 9.23
N LEU A 69 -13.45 -0.05 9.18
CA LEU A 69 -13.57 0.71 7.94
C LEU A 69 -12.21 1.15 7.39
N GLY A 70 -11.29 1.61 8.25
CA GLY A 70 -9.93 1.95 7.88
C GLY A 70 -9.13 0.75 7.36
N LEU A 71 -9.33 -0.43 7.97
CA LEU A 71 -8.79 -1.69 7.45
C LEU A 71 -9.41 -2.04 6.10
N ALA A 72 -10.73 -2.03 5.98
CA ALA A 72 -11.42 -2.34 4.73
C ALA A 72 -11.00 -1.41 3.58
N LEU A 73 -10.89 -0.11 3.86
CA LEU A 73 -10.38 0.88 2.91
C LEU A 73 -8.93 0.58 2.54
N ARG A 74 -8.05 0.33 3.52
CA ARG A 74 -6.64 -0.04 3.29
C ARG A 74 -6.47 -1.26 2.40
N TRP A 75 -7.22 -2.31 2.68
CA TRP A 75 -7.26 -3.50 1.85
C TRP A 75 -7.83 -3.21 0.47
N GLY A 76 -8.89 -2.39 0.38
CA GLY A 76 -9.51 -1.98 -0.88
C GLY A 76 -8.55 -1.20 -1.79
N TYR A 77 -8.03 -0.07 -1.32
CA TYR A 77 -7.13 0.75 -2.12
C TYR A 77 -5.77 0.07 -2.35
N GLY A 78 -5.25 -0.69 -1.37
CA GLY A 78 -4.02 -1.46 -1.54
C GLY A 78 -4.16 -2.50 -2.66
N SER A 79 -5.27 -3.25 -2.67
CA SER A 79 -5.58 -4.17 -3.77
C SER A 79 -5.70 -3.45 -5.11
N ALA A 80 -6.34 -2.27 -5.14
CA ALA A 80 -6.47 -1.45 -6.35
C ALA A 80 -5.11 -0.93 -6.86
N PHE A 81 -4.19 -0.52 -5.98
CA PHE A 81 -2.84 -0.10 -6.38
C PHE A 81 -2.04 -1.22 -7.04
N GLY A 82 -2.34 -2.48 -6.72
CA GLY A 82 -1.78 -3.63 -7.43
C GLY A 82 -2.03 -3.57 -8.95
N LEU A 83 -3.21 -3.10 -9.38
CA LEU A 83 -3.50 -2.88 -10.80
C LEU A 83 -2.57 -1.85 -11.44
N TRP A 84 -2.24 -0.78 -10.72
CA TRP A 84 -1.31 0.25 -11.21
C TRP A 84 0.10 -0.33 -11.41
N HIS A 85 0.59 -1.13 -10.47
CA HIS A 85 1.84 -1.88 -10.65
C HIS A 85 1.78 -2.80 -11.87
N GLY A 86 0.70 -3.57 -12.04
CA GLY A 86 0.50 -4.43 -13.21
C GLY A 86 0.51 -3.69 -14.55
N VAL A 87 -0.09 -2.50 -14.60
CA VAL A 87 -0.01 -1.61 -15.77
C VAL A 87 1.43 -1.19 -16.04
N LEU A 88 2.17 -0.77 -15.02
CA LEU A 88 3.56 -0.35 -15.14
C LEU A 88 4.47 -1.50 -15.62
N VAL A 89 4.31 -2.72 -15.07
CA VAL A 89 5.07 -3.90 -15.52
C VAL A 89 4.89 -4.12 -17.02
N ARG A 90 3.67 -3.97 -17.53
CA ARG A 90 3.35 -4.15 -18.96
C ARG A 90 3.86 -3.02 -19.85
N ARG A 91 4.06 -1.82 -19.29
CA ARG A 91 4.48 -0.63 -20.05
C ARG A 91 5.98 -0.45 -20.08
N VAL A 92 6.67 -0.70 -18.97
CA VAL A 92 8.10 -0.37 -18.80
C VAL A 92 8.95 -1.53 -18.28
N GLY A 93 8.33 -2.63 -17.84
CA GLY A 93 9.02 -3.81 -17.31
C GLY A 93 9.68 -3.60 -15.94
N GLU A 94 10.03 -4.71 -15.28
CA GLU A 94 10.83 -4.67 -14.05
C GLU A 94 12.34 -4.47 -14.36
N PRO A 95 13.12 -3.79 -13.50
CA PRO A 95 12.77 -3.22 -12.19
C PRO A 95 12.16 -1.80 -12.25
N ARG A 96 12.01 -1.22 -13.45
CA ARG A 96 11.54 0.17 -13.62
C ARG A 96 10.09 0.35 -13.16
N ALA A 97 9.25 -0.67 -13.36
CA ALA A 97 7.87 -0.67 -12.89
C ALA A 97 7.78 -0.54 -11.37
N SER A 98 8.55 -1.33 -10.61
CA SER A 98 8.61 -1.21 -9.16
C SER A 98 9.12 0.16 -8.69
N ALA A 99 10.15 0.69 -9.35
CA ALA A 99 10.66 2.03 -9.03
C ALA A 99 9.62 3.14 -9.29
N ALA A 100 8.96 3.12 -10.45
CA ALA A 100 7.91 4.07 -10.79
C ALA A 100 6.68 3.92 -9.88
N PHE A 101 6.35 2.69 -9.51
CA PHE A 101 5.27 2.38 -8.58
C PHE A 101 5.55 2.95 -7.19
N GLY A 102 6.73 2.65 -6.63
CA GLY A 102 7.16 3.20 -5.34
C GLY A 102 7.25 4.72 -5.35
N ALA A 103 7.75 5.32 -6.43
CA ALA A 103 7.74 6.77 -6.60
C ALA A 103 6.32 7.34 -6.61
N THR A 104 5.38 6.69 -7.31
CA THR A 104 3.97 7.10 -7.34
C THR A 104 3.38 7.10 -5.92
N LEU A 105 3.57 6.00 -5.18
CA LEU A 105 3.06 5.88 -3.82
C LEU A 105 3.67 6.96 -2.92
N MET A 106 4.98 7.17 -2.99
CA MET A 106 5.63 8.17 -2.14
C MET A 106 5.26 9.59 -2.49
N THR A 107 5.11 9.92 -3.78
CA THR A 107 4.55 11.21 -4.18
C THR A 107 3.14 11.38 -3.62
N ALA A 108 2.29 10.36 -3.70
CA ALA A 108 0.93 10.42 -3.14
C ALA A 108 0.97 10.63 -1.62
N THR A 109 1.78 9.88 -0.87
CA THR A 109 1.93 10.02 0.59
C THR A 109 2.40 11.42 0.98
N LEU A 110 3.43 11.94 0.30
CA LEU A 110 4.01 13.24 0.64
C LEU A 110 3.14 14.44 0.22
N THR A 111 2.11 14.23 -0.60
CA THR A 111 1.24 15.30 -1.12
C THR A 111 -0.21 15.18 -0.66
N LEU A 112 -0.84 14.02 -0.85
CA LEU A 112 -2.25 13.79 -0.50
C LEU A 112 -2.47 13.78 1.01
N PHE A 113 -1.48 13.37 1.81
CA PHE A 113 -1.65 13.36 3.27
C PHE A 113 -1.77 14.78 3.82
N PRO A 114 -0.90 15.74 3.44
CA PRO A 114 -1.11 17.13 3.80
C PRO A 114 -2.41 17.72 3.21
N LEU A 115 -2.67 17.49 1.92
CA LEU A 115 -3.74 18.18 1.21
C LEU A 115 -5.15 17.69 1.60
N LEU A 116 -5.32 16.36 1.67
CA LEU A 116 -6.62 15.72 1.87
C LEU A 116 -6.71 15.10 3.27
N GLY A 117 -5.62 14.53 3.77
CA GLY A 117 -5.52 13.95 5.11
C GLY A 117 -5.30 14.96 6.24
N ARG A 118 -5.09 16.24 5.91
CA ARG A 118 -4.85 17.34 6.86
C ARG A 118 -3.68 17.11 7.82
N THR A 119 -2.70 16.30 7.42
CA THR A 119 -1.46 16.14 8.18
C THR A 119 -0.59 17.39 8.04
N PRO A 120 0.37 17.63 8.96
CA PRO A 120 1.44 18.59 8.71
C PRO A 120 2.16 18.28 7.38
N PRO A 121 2.84 19.24 6.76
CA PRO A 121 3.68 18.97 5.60
C PRO A 121 4.89 18.09 5.98
N PRO A 122 5.50 17.34 5.03
CA PRO A 122 6.49 16.31 5.32
C PRO A 122 7.74 16.79 6.07
N TRP A 123 8.18 18.03 5.85
CA TRP A 123 9.33 18.62 6.56
C TRP A 123 9.06 18.92 8.04
N ARG A 124 7.82 18.76 8.50
CA ARG A 124 7.45 18.84 9.92
C ARG A 124 7.23 17.48 10.56
N TRP A 125 7.38 16.39 9.81
CA TRP A 125 7.19 15.04 10.35
C TRP A 125 8.42 14.63 11.16
N PRO A 126 8.26 13.90 12.28
CA PRO A 126 9.38 13.33 13.00
C PRO A 126 10.22 12.43 12.07
N ALA A 127 11.55 12.48 12.18
CA ALA A 127 12.44 11.68 11.33
C ALA A 127 12.14 10.17 11.42
N ALA A 128 11.78 9.68 12.60
CA ALA A 128 11.37 8.29 12.79
C ALA A 128 10.09 7.93 12.01
N MET A 129 9.13 8.86 11.92
CA MET A 129 7.90 8.67 11.16
C MET A 129 8.16 8.66 9.65
N LEU A 130 9.06 9.51 9.17
CA LEU A 130 9.52 9.46 7.77
C LEU A 130 10.20 8.12 7.47
N ALA A 131 11.12 7.68 8.35
CA ALA A 131 11.82 6.41 8.19
C ALA A 131 10.84 5.22 8.12
N THR A 132 9.86 5.18 9.03
CA THR A 132 8.82 4.14 8.99
C THR A 132 8.00 4.23 7.70
N SER A 133 7.55 5.43 7.29
CA SER A 133 6.78 5.62 6.06
C SER A 133 7.53 5.11 4.83
N PHE A 134 8.80 5.49 4.64
CA PHE A 134 9.59 4.97 3.52
C PHE A 134 9.82 3.45 3.61
N GLY A 135 10.09 2.93 4.82
CA GLY A 135 10.33 1.51 5.04
C GLY A 135 9.10 0.64 4.73
N THR A 136 7.92 1.05 5.19
CA THR A 136 6.67 0.30 5.02
C THR A 136 6.22 0.32 3.56
N HIS A 137 6.43 1.44 2.85
CA HIS A 137 6.22 1.50 1.40
C HIS A 137 7.20 0.63 0.61
N ALA A 138 8.47 0.59 1.02
CA ALA A 138 9.46 -0.29 0.40
C ALA A 138 9.06 -1.77 0.56
N VAL A 139 8.60 -2.16 1.76
CA VAL A 139 8.05 -3.50 2.03
C VAL A 139 6.83 -3.79 1.15
N TYR A 140 5.90 -2.84 1.06
CA TYR A 140 4.71 -2.97 0.23
C TYR A 140 5.09 -3.19 -1.25
N VAL A 141 5.91 -2.31 -1.83
CA VAL A 141 6.35 -2.41 -3.24
C VAL A 141 7.07 -3.73 -3.51
N ALA A 142 7.99 -4.13 -2.63
CA ALA A 142 8.73 -5.37 -2.78
C ALA A 142 7.81 -6.59 -2.74
N ALA A 143 6.84 -6.61 -1.82
CA ALA A 143 5.87 -7.70 -1.69
C ALA A 143 4.93 -7.79 -2.91
N VAL A 144 4.45 -6.66 -3.44
CA VAL A 144 3.66 -6.62 -4.68
C VAL A 144 4.46 -7.19 -5.85
N ALA A 145 5.68 -6.71 -6.06
CA ALA A 145 6.53 -7.16 -7.16
C ALA A 145 6.89 -8.66 -7.05
N ALA A 146 7.19 -9.13 -5.84
CA ALA A 146 7.48 -10.54 -5.58
C ALA A 146 6.23 -11.42 -5.83
N ALA A 147 5.06 -11.01 -5.35
CA ALA A 147 3.82 -11.75 -5.52
C ALA A 147 3.39 -11.84 -7.00
N ASP A 148 3.51 -10.76 -7.77
CA ASP A 148 3.21 -10.78 -9.21
C ASP A 148 4.18 -11.72 -9.95
N ARG A 149 5.48 -11.66 -9.62
CA ARG A 149 6.51 -12.53 -10.22
C ARG A 149 6.28 -14.00 -9.92
N LEU A 150 5.98 -14.36 -8.67
CA LEU A 150 5.74 -15.74 -8.25
C LEU A 150 4.51 -16.33 -8.96
N GLN A 151 3.44 -15.55 -9.07
CA GLN A 151 2.23 -15.97 -9.77
C GLN A 151 2.48 -16.11 -11.28
N ALA A 152 3.23 -15.19 -11.89
CA ALA A 152 3.61 -15.29 -13.31
C ALA A 152 4.46 -16.55 -13.58
N ALA A 153 5.41 -16.88 -12.69
CA ALA A 153 6.22 -18.08 -12.79
C ALA A 153 5.35 -19.35 -12.67
N ALA A 154 4.42 -19.40 -11.71
CA ALA A 154 3.51 -20.54 -11.53
C ALA A 154 2.64 -20.79 -12.77
N THR A 155 2.11 -19.73 -13.40
CA THR A 155 1.34 -19.87 -14.65
C THR A 155 2.18 -20.36 -15.82
N SER A 156 3.48 -20.06 -15.85
CA SER A 156 4.38 -20.50 -16.93
C SER A 156 4.80 -21.97 -16.81
N VAL A 157 4.78 -22.52 -15.59
CA VAL A 157 5.06 -23.95 -15.33
C VAL A 157 3.88 -24.82 -15.72
N ASP A 158 2.65 -24.38 -15.44
CA ASP A 158 1.41 -25.13 -15.75
C ASP A 158 1.10 -25.18 -17.27
N GLN A 159 1.83 -24.43 -18.10
CA GLN A 159 1.68 -24.38 -19.56
C GLN A 159 2.75 -25.19 -20.33
N ARG A 160 3.71 -25.81 -19.63
CA ARG A 160 4.71 -26.71 -20.24
C ARG A 160 4.32 -28.16 -19.99
#